data_AF-A0AAE1W7X7-F1
#
_entry.id   AF-A0AAE1W7X7-F1
#
_cell.length_a   1.000
_cell.length_b   1.000
_cell.length_c   1.000
_cell.angle_alpha   90.00
_cell.angle_beta   90.00
_cell.angle_gamma   90.00
#
_symmetry.space_group_name_H-M   'P 1'
#
loop_
_entity.id
_entity.type
_entity.pdbx_description
1 polymer ?
#
loop_
_entity_poly.entity_id
_entity_poly.type
_entity_poly.pdbx_seq_one_letter_code
_entity_poly.pdbx_strand_id
1 'polypeptide(L)'
;MALFSASATAFIGLLLLLLHGTSTGQEQIPNSDVDLLEFPLNLEFLEAEFFSFAAYGRGLDSIAPNLTQGGPPPVGGRRANLSPLIRDIIAQFALQEFGHLRAIQSTVRGFPRPLLNISAESFATVINQAFGQPLRPPFDPYANDINYLIASYLIPYVGLTGYVGANPNLQSTKAKSLVAGLLGVESGQDAVIRTLLYERASLKVLPYPFTVAEFSTKISNLRNKLGKEGVKDEGLIVEPAEGAEGRISGNVLSADKDSLAYARTPEEVLRIVYGSGQANVTGGFYPRGGVLSRTFLFSDVSVTHEPMNCSDHAALIIRLTDTPEFRSHAARPWRFKAAWLQSDQCVRVVGNSWVTTLGNIQETGLAEQIACCQAKPKLWSATAFGVDKTWVRMLEGKLRRLLQSPITLENQLDIKTIQTKLERIAAHDETVWRQHSKVLWLREEDRNTGYFHRKASQGFERTLLPGFAIWEIFRGQNSSLSDRPSQIPRVRCIFGYVGACFEYSKTL
;
A
#
# COMPACT_ATOMS: atom_id res chain seq x y z
N MET A 1 1.70 -37.13 54.32
CA MET A 1 1.53 -37.25 52.85
C MET A 1 0.14 -36.75 52.41
N ALA A 2 -0.22 -35.49 52.70
CA ALA A 2 -1.55 -34.96 52.30
C ALA A 2 -1.54 -33.48 51.87
N LEU A 3 -0.36 -32.87 51.72
CA LEU A 3 -0.20 -31.46 51.32
C LEU A 3 0.44 -31.28 49.95
N PHE A 4 0.83 -32.36 49.27
CA PHE A 4 1.44 -32.33 47.93
C PHE A 4 0.49 -32.74 46.79
N SER A 5 -0.73 -33.21 47.08
CA SER A 5 -1.67 -33.65 46.04
C SER A 5 -2.55 -32.53 45.50
N ALA A 6 -2.83 -31.49 46.28
CA ALA A 6 -3.75 -30.40 45.89
C ALA A 6 -3.13 -29.40 44.89
N SER A 7 -1.80 -29.19 44.92
CA SER A 7 -1.12 -28.27 44.00
C SER A 7 -0.94 -28.87 42.60
N ALA A 8 -0.73 -30.19 42.50
CA ALA A 8 -0.58 -30.88 41.22
C ALA A 8 -1.90 -30.90 40.42
N THR A 9 -3.03 -31.11 41.09
CA THR A 9 -4.36 -31.09 40.44
C THR A 9 -4.77 -29.68 39.98
N ALA A 10 -4.40 -28.64 40.72
CA ALA A 10 -4.64 -27.25 40.31
C ALA A 10 -3.78 -26.83 39.12
N PHE A 11 -2.52 -27.29 39.06
CA PHE A 11 -1.62 -27.04 37.92
C PHE A 11 -2.07 -27.78 36.65
N ILE A 12 -2.50 -29.03 36.77
CA ILE A 12 -3.03 -29.80 35.63
C ILE A 12 -4.37 -29.23 35.15
N GLY A 13 -5.23 -28.75 36.07
CA GLY A 13 -6.47 -28.05 35.72
C GLY A 13 -6.22 -26.73 34.99
N LEU A 14 -5.23 -25.94 35.41
CA LEU A 14 -4.83 -24.70 34.74
C LEU A 14 -4.19 -24.97 33.37
N LEU A 15 -3.38 -26.03 33.26
CA LEU A 15 -2.77 -26.47 31.99
C LEU A 15 -3.84 -26.98 31.01
N LEU A 16 -4.85 -27.72 31.49
CA LEU A 16 -5.97 -28.17 30.68
C LEU A 16 -6.91 -27.02 30.29
N LEU A 17 -7.10 -26.00 31.13
CA LEU A 17 -7.83 -24.77 30.79
C LEU A 17 -7.07 -23.90 29.78
N LEU A 18 -5.73 -23.88 29.84
CA LEU A 18 -4.87 -23.26 28.82
C LEU A 18 -4.83 -24.05 27.50
N LEU A 19 -5.09 -25.36 27.54
CA LEU A 19 -5.21 -26.22 26.35
C LEU A 19 -6.64 -26.28 25.77
N HIS A 20 -7.66 -25.78 26.49
CA HIS A 20 -9.08 -25.79 26.06
C HIS A 20 -9.65 -24.40 25.74
N GLY A 21 -8.83 -23.36 25.62
CA GLY A 21 -9.17 -22.15 24.86
C GLY A 21 -8.45 -22.26 23.51
N THR A 22 -9.12 -22.55 22.41
CA THR A 22 -10.07 -21.64 21.77
C THR A 22 -11.22 -22.41 21.13
N SER A 23 -12.41 -21.81 21.14
CA SER A 23 -13.46 -22.17 20.20
C SER A 23 -12.88 -22.24 18.80
N THR A 24 -13.25 -23.26 18.03
CA THR A 24 -13.09 -23.30 16.57
C THR A 24 -13.94 -22.21 15.91
N GLY A 25 -13.62 -20.94 16.17
CA GLY A 25 -13.90 -19.89 15.21
C GLY A 25 -12.88 -20.09 14.10
N GLN A 26 -13.32 -20.20 12.84
CA GLN A 26 -12.40 -20.12 11.72
C GLN A 26 -11.53 -18.88 11.94
N GLU A 27 -10.21 -19.07 12.07
CA GLU A 27 -9.27 -17.95 12.14
C GLU A 27 -9.52 -17.09 10.89
N GLN A 28 -10.08 -15.90 11.10
CA GLN A 28 -10.41 -15.02 10.01
C GLN A 28 -9.10 -14.45 9.49
N ILE A 29 -8.77 -14.79 8.24
CA ILE A 29 -7.54 -14.32 7.59
C ILE A 29 -7.61 -12.79 7.49
N PRO A 30 -6.61 -12.05 7.99
CA PRO A 30 -6.57 -10.60 7.87
C PRO A 30 -6.64 -10.16 6.41
N ASN A 31 -7.29 -9.04 6.11
CA ASN A 31 -7.40 -8.54 4.72
C ASN A 31 -6.02 -8.34 4.06
N SER A 32 -5.00 -7.95 4.83
CA SER A 32 -3.61 -7.84 4.34
C SER A 32 -3.07 -9.17 3.82
N ASP A 33 -3.38 -10.28 4.50
CA ASP A 33 -3.00 -11.62 4.06
C ASP A 33 -3.83 -12.04 2.85
N VAL A 34 -5.10 -11.64 2.77
CA VAL A 34 -5.95 -11.94 1.60
C VAL A 34 -5.33 -11.36 0.32
N ASP A 35 -4.95 -10.08 0.33
CA ASP A 35 -4.34 -9.46 -0.85
C ASP A 35 -3.02 -10.16 -1.24
N LEU A 36 -2.19 -10.52 -0.26
CA LEU A 36 -0.92 -11.22 -0.47
C LEU A 36 -1.09 -12.67 -0.95
N LEU A 37 -2.19 -13.34 -0.59
CA LEU A 37 -2.52 -14.70 -1.05
C LEU A 37 -3.20 -14.69 -2.42
N GLU A 38 -3.97 -13.66 -2.73
CA GLU A 38 -4.63 -13.53 -4.03
C GLU A 38 -3.66 -13.06 -5.12
N PHE A 39 -2.68 -12.21 -4.82
CA PHE A 39 -1.71 -11.73 -5.82
C PHE A 39 -1.01 -12.86 -6.61
N PRO A 40 -0.47 -13.91 -5.96
CA PRO A 40 0.14 -15.05 -6.64
C PRO A 40 -0.77 -15.75 -7.64
N LEU A 41 -2.10 -15.75 -7.44
CA LEU A 41 -3.04 -16.40 -8.39
C LEU A 41 -2.85 -15.93 -9.83
N ASN A 42 -2.35 -14.71 -10.06
CA ASN A 42 -1.97 -14.27 -11.40
C ASN A 42 -0.97 -15.25 -12.04
N LEU A 43 0.14 -15.53 -11.35
CA LEU A 43 1.21 -16.41 -11.81
C LEU A 43 0.77 -17.86 -11.84
N GLU A 44 0.04 -18.33 -10.82
CA GLU A 44 -0.53 -19.69 -10.80
C GLU A 44 -1.39 -19.96 -12.04
N PHE A 45 -2.21 -18.98 -12.46
CA PHE A 45 -2.98 -19.12 -13.70
C PHE A 45 -2.09 -19.14 -14.94
N LEU A 46 -1.06 -18.29 -15.00
CA LEU A 46 -0.12 -18.25 -16.12
C LEU A 46 0.60 -19.59 -16.29
N GLU A 47 1.07 -20.16 -15.19
CA GLU A 47 1.81 -21.42 -15.15
C GLU A 47 0.90 -22.61 -15.44
N ALA A 48 -0.27 -22.69 -14.80
CA ALA A 48 -1.29 -23.69 -15.05
C ALA A 48 -1.65 -23.77 -16.54
N GLU A 49 -1.91 -22.63 -17.16
CA GLU A 49 -2.22 -22.58 -18.59
C GLU A 49 -1.02 -22.96 -19.46
N PHE A 50 0.15 -22.39 -19.20
CA PHE A 50 1.31 -22.60 -20.04
C PHE A 50 1.78 -24.06 -20.03
N PHE A 51 1.85 -24.68 -18.85
CA PHE A 51 2.21 -26.10 -18.72
C PHE A 51 1.11 -27.02 -19.28
N SER A 52 -0.16 -26.73 -19.00
CA SER A 52 -1.26 -27.56 -19.48
C SER A 52 -1.37 -27.55 -21.00
N PHE A 53 -1.27 -26.38 -21.62
CA PHE A 53 -1.28 -26.28 -23.08
C PHE A 53 -0.11 -27.03 -23.70
N ALA A 54 1.09 -26.92 -23.15
CA ALA A 54 2.24 -27.61 -23.71
C ALA A 54 2.14 -29.13 -23.64
N ALA A 55 1.72 -29.69 -22.50
CA ALA A 55 1.60 -31.12 -22.29
C ALA A 55 0.38 -31.72 -23.03
N TYR A 56 -0.79 -31.09 -22.86
CA TYR A 56 -2.09 -31.64 -23.26
C TYR A 56 -2.70 -31.00 -24.50
N GLY A 57 -2.21 -29.83 -24.93
CA GLY A 57 -2.80 -29.04 -26.02
C GLY A 57 -4.07 -28.27 -25.63
N ARG A 58 -4.41 -28.23 -24.35
CA ARG A 58 -5.63 -27.61 -23.82
C ARG A 58 -5.40 -27.09 -22.40
N GLY A 59 -6.14 -26.06 -22.01
CA GLY A 59 -6.00 -25.36 -20.73
C GLY A 59 -7.03 -25.74 -19.68
N LEU A 60 -7.16 -24.89 -18.65
CA LEU A 60 -8.09 -25.10 -17.53
C LEU A 60 -9.54 -25.26 -17.99
N ASP A 61 -9.97 -24.51 -19.02
CA ASP A 61 -11.36 -24.57 -19.53
C ASP A 61 -11.79 -25.98 -19.94
N SER A 62 -10.85 -26.83 -20.36
CA SER A 62 -11.15 -28.22 -20.72
C SER A 62 -10.95 -29.21 -19.59
N ILE A 63 -10.00 -28.97 -18.67
CA ILE A 63 -9.56 -29.99 -17.70
C ILE A 63 -10.12 -29.72 -16.30
N ALA A 64 -10.13 -28.45 -15.87
CA ALA A 64 -10.58 -28.02 -14.55
C ALA A 64 -11.31 -26.65 -14.63
N PRO A 65 -12.43 -26.55 -15.37
CA PRO A 65 -13.07 -25.27 -15.70
C PRO A 65 -13.53 -24.48 -14.47
N ASN A 66 -13.84 -25.17 -13.36
CA ASN A 66 -14.24 -24.55 -12.11
C ASN A 66 -13.15 -23.65 -11.51
N LEU A 67 -11.86 -23.94 -11.75
CA LEU A 67 -10.75 -23.15 -11.21
C LEU A 67 -10.60 -21.79 -11.91
N THR A 68 -11.13 -21.63 -13.12
CA THR A 68 -11.04 -20.37 -13.89
C THR A 68 -11.87 -19.23 -13.28
N GLN A 69 -12.85 -19.56 -12.43
CA GLN A 69 -13.93 -18.69 -11.97
C GLN A 69 -14.59 -17.87 -13.12
N GLY A 70 -14.70 -18.45 -14.31
CA GLY A 70 -15.30 -17.81 -15.48
C GLY A 70 -14.43 -16.77 -16.19
N GLY A 71 -13.13 -16.69 -15.86
CA GLY A 71 -12.17 -15.83 -16.55
C GLY A 71 -11.93 -16.24 -18.01
N PRO A 72 -11.56 -15.32 -18.91
CA PRO A 72 -11.36 -15.60 -20.33
C PRO A 72 -10.22 -16.59 -20.60
N PRO A 73 -10.32 -17.43 -21.66
CA PRO A 73 -9.25 -18.36 -22.07
C PRO A 73 -7.97 -17.61 -22.47
N PRO A 74 -6.79 -18.22 -22.29
CA PRO A 74 -5.53 -17.62 -22.69
C PRO A 74 -5.39 -17.55 -24.22
N VAL A 75 -4.62 -16.59 -24.70
CA VAL A 75 -4.33 -16.41 -26.13
C VAL A 75 -3.08 -17.20 -26.51
N GLY A 76 -3.16 -17.94 -27.62
CA GLY A 76 -2.01 -18.52 -28.32
C GLY A 76 -1.38 -19.77 -27.69
N GLY A 77 -2.01 -20.34 -26.66
CA GLY A 77 -1.62 -21.62 -26.09
C GLY A 77 -1.72 -22.75 -27.10
N ARG A 78 -0.70 -23.62 -27.16
CA ARG A 78 -0.71 -24.81 -28.04
C ARG A 78 0.10 -25.95 -27.45
N ARG A 79 -0.10 -27.14 -28.01
CA ARG A 79 0.70 -28.31 -27.66
C ARG A 79 2.15 -28.11 -28.09
N ALA A 80 3.08 -28.33 -27.18
CA ALA A 80 4.50 -28.31 -27.47
C ALA A 80 4.96 -29.64 -28.05
N ASN A 81 5.95 -29.60 -28.93
CA ASN A 81 6.60 -30.80 -29.46
C ASN A 81 7.64 -31.34 -28.47
N LEU A 82 7.15 -31.96 -27.40
CA LEU A 82 7.97 -32.45 -26.30
C LEU A 82 8.27 -33.95 -26.43
N SER A 83 9.49 -34.35 -26.08
CA SER A 83 9.86 -35.75 -25.88
C SER A 83 9.00 -36.38 -24.77
N PRO A 84 8.85 -37.71 -24.74
CA PRO A 84 7.98 -38.37 -23.76
C PRO A 84 8.29 -38.00 -22.30
N LEU A 85 9.58 -37.94 -21.94
CA LEU A 85 10.00 -37.59 -20.58
C LEU A 85 9.65 -36.14 -20.23
N ILE A 86 10.02 -35.18 -21.08
CA ILE A 86 9.76 -33.76 -20.80
C ILE A 86 8.26 -33.50 -20.79
N ARG A 87 7.51 -34.11 -21.70
CA ARG A 87 6.04 -34.00 -21.70
C ARG A 87 5.42 -34.52 -20.40
N ASP A 88 5.92 -35.63 -19.87
CA ASP A 88 5.44 -36.19 -18.60
C ASP A 88 5.73 -35.26 -17.42
N ILE A 89 6.95 -34.73 -17.33
CA ILE A 89 7.33 -33.76 -16.29
C ILE A 89 6.45 -32.51 -16.36
N ILE A 90 6.28 -31.92 -17.54
CA ILE A 90 5.43 -30.72 -17.72
C ILE A 90 3.95 -31.02 -17.46
N ALA A 91 3.49 -32.24 -17.74
CA ALA A 91 2.14 -32.69 -17.40
C ALA A 91 1.94 -32.75 -15.88
N GLN A 92 2.95 -33.17 -15.11
CA GLN A 92 2.93 -33.15 -13.65
C GLN A 92 2.86 -31.71 -13.13
N PHE A 93 3.67 -30.80 -13.67
CA PHE A 93 3.66 -29.38 -13.27
C PHE A 93 2.29 -28.76 -13.49
N ALA A 94 1.70 -28.95 -14.66
CA ALA A 94 0.35 -28.46 -14.95
C ALA A 94 -0.68 -28.89 -13.89
N LEU A 95 -0.64 -30.16 -13.48
CA LEU A 95 -1.58 -30.68 -12.47
C LEU A 95 -1.27 -30.17 -11.05
N GLN A 96 0.00 -29.88 -10.75
CA GLN A 96 0.43 -29.24 -9.51
C GLN A 96 -0.10 -27.80 -9.44
N GLU A 97 0.00 -27.01 -10.52
CA GLU A 97 -0.57 -25.66 -10.58
C GLU A 97 -2.09 -25.66 -10.40
N PHE A 98 -2.78 -26.67 -10.90
CA PHE A 98 -4.22 -26.81 -10.65
C PHE A 98 -4.49 -27.06 -9.16
N GLY A 99 -3.57 -27.74 -8.49
CA GLY A 99 -3.55 -27.92 -7.04
C GLY A 99 -3.29 -26.61 -6.30
N HIS A 100 -2.32 -25.80 -6.73
CA HIS A 100 -2.01 -24.50 -6.15
C HIS A 100 -3.20 -23.53 -6.25
N LEU A 101 -3.79 -23.41 -7.44
CA LEU A 101 -5.03 -22.65 -7.65
C LEU A 101 -6.13 -23.08 -6.68
N ARG A 102 -6.35 -24.39 -6.53
CA ARG A 102 -7.35 -24.93 -5.61
C ARG A 102 -7.02 -24.62 -4.14
N ALA A 103 -5.75 -24.76 -3.74
CA ALA A 103 -5.31 -24.51 -2.38
C ALA A 103 -5.55 -23.05 -1.98
N ILE A 104 -5.16 -22.11 -2.84
CA ILE A 104 -5.39 -20.68 -2.63
C ILE A 104 -6.88 -20.35 -2.63
N GLN A 105 -7.64 -20.80 -3.64
CA GLN A 105 -9.08 -20.53 -3.76
C GLN A 105 -9.94 -21.20 -2.68
N SER A 106 -9.42 -22.22 -1.98
CA SER A 106 -10.06 -22.79 -0.80
C SER A 106 -9.80 -22.00 0.49
N THR A 107 -8.80 -21.11 0.45
CA THR A 107 -8.33 -20.32 1.59
C THR A 107 -8.84 -18.89 1.53
N VAL A 108 -8.82 -18.28 0.34
CA VAL A 108 -9.32 -16.94 0.01
C VAL A 108 -10.28 -17.02 -1.17
N ARG A 109 -11.04 -15.95 -1.43
CA ARG A 109 -12.04 -15.94 -2.50
C ARG A 109 -11.39 -16.11 -3.88
N GLY A 110 -10.23 -15.49 -4.08
CA GLY A 110 -9.57 -15.43 -5.37
C GLY A 110 -10.35 -14.58 -6.37
N PHE A 111 -9.95 -14.69 -7.63
CA PHE A 111 -10.55 -13.94 -8.72
C PHE A 111 -10.62 -14.76 -10.02
N PRO A 112 -11.48 -14.34 -10.97
CA PRO A 112 -11.49 -14.89 -12.33
C PRO A 112 -10.12 -14.76 -13.00
N ARG A 113 -9.67 -15.85 -13.62
CA ARG A 113 -8.42 -15.90 -14.40
C ARG A 113 -8.29 -14.65 -15.29
N PRO A 114 -7.20 -13.86 -15.19
CA PRO A 114 -7.00 -12.71 -16.07
C PRO A 114 -6.80 -13.17 -17.53
N LEU A 115 -6.96 -12.26 -18.48
CA LEU A 115 -6.59 -12.57 -19.86
C LEU A 115 -5.08 -12.73 -19.96
N LEU A 116 -4.63 -13.94 -20.30
CA LEU A 116 -3.22 -14.27 -20.47
C LEU A 116 -2.84 -14.32 -21.95
N ASN A 117 -1.59 -13.96 -22.27
CA ASN A 117 -1.02 -14.13 -23.60
C ASN A 117 0.22 -15.03 -23.55
N ILE A 118 0.00 -16.32 -23.80
CA ILE A 118 1.04 -17.37 -23.83
C ILE A 118 1.41 -17.75 -25.27
N SER A 119 1.14 -16.86 -26.25
CA SER A 119 1.50 -17.08 -27.65
C SER A 119 3.02 -17.11 -27.86
N ALA A 120 3.45 -17.79 -28.92
CA ALA A 120 4.85 -17.78 -29.33
C ALA A 120 5.39 -16.36 -29.57
N GLU A 121 4.56 -15.44 -30.07
CA GLU A 121 4.92 -14.03 -30.27
C GLU A 121 5.22 -13.29 -28.96
N SER A 122 4.45 -13.56 -27.90
CA SER A 122 4.68 -13.01 -26.56
C SER A 122 6.06 -13.43 -26.03
N PHE A 123 6.36 -14.73 -26.09
CA PHE A 123 7.67 -15.26 -25.70
C PHE A 123 8.81 -14.75 -26.60
N ALA A 124 8.59 -14.67 -27.92
CA ALA A 124 9.56 -14.09 -28.84
C ALA A 124 9.90 -12.64 -28.46
N THR A 125 8.91 -11.85 -28.07
CA THR A 125 9.11 -10.46 -27.63
C THR A 125 10.00 -10.40 -26.39
N VAL A 126 9.75 -11.23 -25.38
CA VAL A 126 10.57 -11.30 -24.16
C VAL A 126 12.00 -11.71 -24.49
N ILE A 127 12.18 -12.75 -25.31
CA ILE A 127 13.52 -13.21 -25.72
C ILE A 127 14.25 -12.14 -26.54
N ASN A 128 13.56 -11.45 -27.46
CA ASN A 128 14.17 -10.36 -28.22
C ASN A 128 14.65 -9.22 -27.31
N GLN A 129 13.91 -8.90 -26.25
CA GLN A 129 14.34 -7.93 -25.25
C GLN A 129 15.57 -8.41 -24.48
N ALA A 130 15.62 -9.69 -24.10
CA ALA A 130 16.75 -10.28 -23.39
C ALA A 130 18.05 -10.25 -24.22
N PHE A 131 17.93 -10.47 -25.53
CA PHE A 131 19.05 -10.39 -26.46
C PHE A 131 19.34 -8.96 -26.94
N GLY A 132 18.46 -8.00 -26.67
CA GLY A 132 18.55 -6.63 -27.17
C GLY A 132 18.33 -6.50 -28.68
N GLN A 133 17.87 -7.57 -29.35
CA GLN A 133 17.63 -7.62 -30.78
C GLN A 133 16.65 -8.73 -31.14
N PRO A 134 15.91 -8.62 -32.27
CA PRO A 134 15.07 -9.70 -32.76
C PRO A 134 15.87 -10.94 -33.17
N LEU A 135 15.52 -12.10 -32.64
CA LEU A 135 16.05 -13.37 -33.13
C LEU A 135 15.33 -13.80 -34.42
N ARG A 136 16.07 -14.45 -35.33
CA ARG A 136 15.54 -14.97 -36.60
C ARG A 136 15.87 -16.47 -36.73
N PRO A 137 14.85 -17.34 -36.89
CA PRO A 137 13.41 -17.06 -36.80
C PRO A 137 12.99 -16.58 -35.39
N PRO A 138 11.79 -16.00 -35.22
CA PRO A 138 11.29 -15.63 -33.89
C PRO A 138 11.34 -16.81 -32.93
N PHE A 139 11.69 -16.56 -31.66
CA PHE A 139 11.75 -17.63 -30.66
C PHE A 139 10.37 -18.23 -30.42
N ASP A 140 10.29 -19.54 -30.53
CA ASP A 140 9.06 -20.28 -30.40
C ASP A 140 9.15 -21.27 -29.23
N PRO A 141 8.42 -21.04 -28.13
CA PRO A 141 8.53 -21.86 -26.93
C PRO A 141 8.01 -23.29 -27.16
N TYR A 142 7.12 -23.52 -28.12
CA TYR A 142 6.48 -24.82 -28.31
C TYR A 142 7.20 -25.73 -29.32
N ALA A 143 8.34 -25.28 -29.86
CA ALA A 143 9.02 -25.93 -30.99
C ALA A 143 9.68 -27.28 -30.62
N ASN A 144 10.25 -27.40 -29.42
CA ASN A 144 10.97 -28.58 -28.94
C ASN A 144 11.24 -28.48 -27.42
N ASP A 145 11.86 -29.52 -26.85
CA ASP A 145 12.24 -29.60 -25.43
C ASP A 145 13.07 -28.40 -24.95
N ILE A 146 14.14 -28.03 -25.65
CA ILE A 146 15.06 -26.97 -25.22
C ILE A 146 14.35 -25.62 -25.22
N ASN A 147 13.63 -25.30 -26.30
CA ASN A 147 12.88 -24.06 -26.41
C ASN A 147 11.82 -23.96 -25.30
N TYR A 148 11.13 -25.06 -25.02
CA TYR A 148 10.09 -25.06 -24.00
C TYR A 148 10.69 -24.89 -22.60
N LEU A 149 11.77 -25.62 -22.27
CA LEU A 149 12.44 -25.47 -20.98
C LEU A 149 13.03 -24.05 -20.78
N ILE A 150 13.60 -23.45 -21.81
CA ILE A 150 14.07 -22.04 -21.78
C ILE A 150 12.91 -21.08 -21.55
N ALA A 151 11.75 -21.34 -22.17
CA ALA A 151 10.56 -20.53 -21.98
C ALA A 151 9.98 -20.71 -20.56
N SER A 152 9.96 -21.94 -20.05
CA SER A 152 9.55 -22.24 -18.67
C SER A 152 10.45 -21.57 -17.66
N TYR A 153 11.77 -21.50 -17.89
CA TYR A 153 12.71 -20.79 -17.01
C TYR A 153 12.32 -19.32 -16.73
N LEU A 154 11.53 -18.67 -17.59
CA LEU A 154 11.07 -17.29 -17.41
C LEU A 154 10.08 -17.10 -16.25
N ILE A 155 9.25 -18.10 -15.93
CA ILE A 155 7.99 -17.87 -15.19
C ILE A 155 8.05 -18.35 -13.72
N PRO A 156 8.27 -19.65 -13.39
CA PRO A 156 8.15 -20.16 -12.02
C PRO A 156 9.08 -19.48 -11.03
N TYR A 157 10.30 -19.14 -11.48
CA TYR A 157 11.25 -18.41 -10.66
C TYR A 157 10.75 -17.01 -10.24
N VAL A 158 9.90 -16.36 -11.05
CA VAL A 158 9.26 -15.10 -10.66
C VAL A 158 8.18 -15.35 -9.61
N GLY A 159 7.43 -16.44 -9.71
CA GLY A 159 6.44 -16.88 -8.71
C GLY A 159 7.05 -17.17 -7.36
N LEU A 160 8.06 -18.05 -7.32
CA LEU A 160 8.72 -18.42 -6.08
C LEU A 160 9.36 -17.22 -5.38
N THR A 161 10.01 -16.31 -6.12
CA THR A 161 10.61 -15.11 -5.52
C THR A 161 9.54 -14.12 -5.00
N GLY A 162 8.34 -14.12 -5.61
CA GLY A 162 7.18 -13.42 -5.08
C GLY A 162 6.68 -14.00 -3.74
N TYR A 163 6.65 -15.33 -3.61
CA TYR A 163 6.30 -15.99 -2.33
C TYR A 163 7.31 -15.68 -1.22
N VAL A 164 8.61 -15.70 -1.54
CA VAL A 164 9.66 -15.30 -0.60
C VAL A 164 9.45 -13.85 -0.14
N GLY A 165 9.11 -12.93 -1.06
CA GLY A 165 8.83 -11.53 -0.73
C GLY A 165 7.53 -11.30 0.06
N ALA A 166 6.51 -12.13 -0.16
CA ALA A 166 5.25 -12.04 0.58
C ALA A 166 5.36 -12.57 2.02
N ASN A 167 6.16 -13.62 2.25
CA ASN A 167 6.26 -14.35 3.51
C ASN A 167 6.41 -13.47 4.77
N PRO A 168 7.34 -12.48 4.81
CA PRO A 168 7.53 -11.63 5.98
C PRO A 168 6.30 -10.78 6.34
N ASN A 169 5.43 -10.51 5.37
CA ASN A 169 4.28 -9.61 5.51
C ASN A 169 3.01 -10.33 5.96
N LEU A 170 2.97 -11.66 5.85
CA LEU A 170 1.85 -12.48 6.32
C LEU A 170 1.74 -12.46 7.84
N GLN A 171 0.52 -12.41 8.35
CA GLN A 171 0.24 -12.37 9.78
C GLN A 171 -0.27 -13.70 10.31
N SER A 172 -1.26 -14.29 9.63
CA SER A 172 -1.92 -15.52 10.06
C SER A 172 -1.04 -16.75 9.85
N THR A 173 -1.09 -17.68 10.80
CA THR A 173 -0.38 -18.96 10.68
C THR A 173 -0.91 -19.78 9.51
N LYS A 174 -2.22 -19.68 9.23
CA LYS A 174 -2.84 -20.32 8.06
C LYS A 174 -2.25 -19.83 6.74
N ALA A 175 -2.13 -18.51 6.55
CA ALA A 175 -1.55 -17.96 5.32
C ALA A 175 -0.06 -18.32 5.19
N LYS A 176 0.71 -18.22 6.27
CA LYS A 176 2.13 -18.63 6.29
C LYS A 176 2.30 -20.09 5.93
N SER A 177 1.49 -20.98 6.50
CA SER A 177 1.55 -22.41 6.20
C SER A 177 1.19 -22.70 4.74
N LEU A 178 0.21 -21.99 4.18
CA LEU A 178 -0.14 -22.12 2.77
C LEU A 178 1.01 -21.67 1.86
N VAL A 179 1.52 -20.46 2.05
CA VAL A 179 2.61 -19.92 1.21
C VAL A 179 3.89 -20.75 1.34
N ALA A 180 4.24 -21.21 2.55
CA ALA A 180 5.39 -22.09 2.74
C ALA A 180 5.23 -23.44 2.00
N GLY A 181 4.01 -23.99 1.98
CA GLY A 181 3.70 -25.22 1.24
C GLY A 181 3.81 -25.05 -0.28
N LEU A 182 3.26 -23.95 -0.81
CA LEU A 182 3.35 -23.60 -2.24
C LEU A 182 4.80 -23.36 -2.66
N LEU A 183 5.53 -22.52 -1.91
CA LEU A 183 6.94 -22.21 -2.16
C LEU A 183 7.82 -23.46 -2.27
N GLY A 184 7.53 -24.51 -1.48
CA GLY A 184 8.28 -25.77 -1.55
C GLY A 184 8.13 -26.50 -2.88
N VAL A 185 6.92 -26.51 -3.46
CA VAL A 185 6.65 -27.14 -4.76
C VAL A 185 7.23 -26.30 -5.89
N GLU A 186 6.98 -24.99 -5.87
CA GLU A 186 7.52 -24.01 -6.82
C GLU A 186 9.04 -24.09 -6.92
N SER A 187 9.73 -24.15 -5.77
CA SER A 187 11.18 -24.30 -5.71
C SER A 187 11.65 -25.62 -6.34
N GLY A 188 10.89 -26.70 -6.15
CA GLY A 188 11.17 -27.99 -6.77
C GLY A 188 11.02 -27.97 -8.29
N GLN A 189 9.98 -27.30 -8.79
CA GLN A 189 9.75 -27.16 -10.24
C GLN A 189 10.84 -26.33 -10.90
N ASP A 190 11.23 -25.20 -10.31
CA ASP A 190 12.37 -24.40 -10.77
C ASP A 190 13.66 -25.22 -10.79
N ALA A 191 13.95 -25.95 -9.70
CA ALA A 191 15.14 -26.82 -9.61
C ALA A 191 15.18 -27.88 -10.73
N VAL A 192 14.04 -28.49 -11.05
CA VAL A 192 13.94 -29.48 -12.14
C VAL A 192 14.19 -28.81 -13.49
N ILE A 193 13.58 -27.67 -13.78
CA ILE A 193 13.79 -26.92 -15.02
C ILE A 193 15.27 -26.54 -15.16
N ARG A 194 15.85 -25.95 -14.11
CA ARG A 194 17.25 -25.53 -14.09
C ARG A 194 18.20 -26.71 -14.24
N THR A 195 17.91 -27.86 -13.62
CA THR A 195 18.73 -29.08 -13.77
C THR A 195 18.71 -29.59 -15.21
N LEU A 196 17.53 -29.67 -15.83
CA LEU A 196 17.39 -30.14 -17.22
C LEU A 196 18.07 -29.19 -18.21
N LEU A 197 18.01 -27.88 -17.96
CA LEU A 197 18.75 -26.90 -18.77
C LEU A 197 20.26 -26.96 -18.51
N TYR A 198 20.67 -27.16 -17.26
CA TYR A 198 22.09 -27.25 -16.87
C TYR A 198 22.80 -28.42 -17.53
N GLU A 199 22.14 -29.60 -17.60
CA GLU A 199 22.64 -30.75 -18.36
C GLU A 199 22.89 -30.41 -19.84
N ARG A 200 22.16 -29.43 -20.38
CA ARG A 200 22.20 -28.97 -21.77
C ARG A 200 22.92 -27.64 -21.93
N ALA A 201 23.59 -27.13 -20.89
CA ALA A 201 24.10 -25.76 -20.82
C ALA A 201 24.99 -25.38 -22.02
N SER A 202 25.82 -26.31 -22.49
CA SER A 202 26.76 -26.12 -23.61
C SER A 202 26.15 -26.33 -25.00
N LEU A 203 24.92 -26.85 -25.09
CA LEU A 203 24.26 -27.08 -26.37
C LEU A 203 23.80 -25.76 -26.99
N LYS A 204 23.93 -25.64 -28.31
CA LYS A 204 23.35 -24.52 -29.05
C LYS A 204 21.83 -24.69 -29.16
N VAL A 205 21.11 -23.59 -28.97
CA VAL A 205 19.67 -23.52 -29.20
C VAL A 205 19.44 -23.27 -30.68
N LEU A 206 19.40 -24.33 -31.48
CA LEU A 206 19.28 -24.19 -32.94
C LEU A 206 17.95 -23.53 -33.35
N PRO A 207 17.96 -22.68 -34.39
CA PRO A 207 19.08 -22.34 -35.27
C PRO A 207 19.95 -21.15 -34.78
N TYR A 208 19.75 -20.70 -33.54
CA TYR A 208 20.49 -19.57 -33.00
C TYR A 208 21.96 -19.94 -32.71
N PRO A 209 22.90 -18.99 -32.82
CA PRO A 209 24.31 -19.25 -32.54
C PRO A 209 24.64 -19.32 -31.04
N PHE A 210 23.66 -19.21 -30.16
CA PHE A 210 23.82 -19.11 -28.71
C PHE A 210 23.51 -20.44 -28.00
N THR A 211 24.20 -20.66 -26.90
CA THR A 211 24.04 -21.81 -26.01
C THR A 211 22.87 -21.65 -25.04
N VAL A 212 22.42 -22.76 -24.46
CA VAL A 212 21.40 -22.76 -23.39
C VAL A 212 21.85 -21.90 -22.20
N ALA A 213 23.14 -21.98 -21.81
CA ALA A 213 23.70 -21.14 -20.76
C ALA A 213 23.56 -19.65 -21.09
N GLU A 214 23.94 -19.23 -22.30
CA GLU A 214 23.80 -17.84 -22.74
C GLU A 214 22.34 -17.36 -22.73
N PHE A 215 21.39 -18.20 -23.17
CA PHE A 215 19.96 -17.89 -23.07
C PHE A 215 19.54 -17.65 -21.62
N SER A 216 19.93 -18.53 -20.70
CA SER A 216 19.61 -18.37 -19.27
C SER A 216 20.17 -17.06 -18.72
N THR A 217 21.45 -16.75 -18.98
CA THR A 217 22.08 -15.50 -18.53
C THR A 217 21.41 -14.26 -19.10
N LYS A 218 21.03 -14.26 -20.39
CA LYS A 218 20.31 -13.13 -21.01
C LYS A 218 18.93 -12.93 -20.38
N ILE A 219 18.22 -14.01 -20.09
CA ILE A 219 16.93 -13.97 -19.42
C ILE A 219 17.06 -13.42 -18.00
N SER A 220 18.02 -13.90 -17.21
CA SER A 220 18.21 -13.43 -15.84
C SER A 220 18.56 -11.94 -15.78
N ASN A 221 19.44 -11.51 -16.68
CA ASN A 221 19.79 -10.10 -16.82
C ASN A 221 18.57 -9.24 -17.19
N LEU A 222 17.67 -9.74 -18.06
CA LEU A 222 16.42 -9.05 -18.37
C LEU A 222 15.53 -8.94 -17.13
N ARG A 223 15.32 -10.03 -16.38
CA ARG A 223 14.48 -10.01 -15.17
C ARG A 223 15.01 -9.06 -14.11
N ASN A 224 16.33 -9.03 -13.89
CA ASN A 224 16.97 -8.06 -12.99
C ASN A 224 16.77 -6.62 -13.48
N LYS A 225 16.97 -6.36 -14.78
CA LYS A 225 16.75 -5.03 -15.38
C LYS A 225 15.30 -4.55 -15.24
N LEU A 226 14.33 -5.43 -15.48
CA LEU A 226 12.91 -5.11 -15.36
C LEU A 226 12.48 -4.93 -13.90
N GLY A 227 13.03 -5.74 -12.99
CA GLY A 227 12.77 -5.66 -11.54
C GLY A 227 13.23 -4.33 -10.93
N LYS A 228 14.37 -3.78 -11.39
CA LYS A 228 14.97 -2.50 -10.96
C LYS A 228 15.54 -2.47 -9.52
N GLU A 229 15.69 -3.62 -8.86
CA GLU A 229 16.26 -3.71 -7.50
C GLU A 229 17.44 -4.69 -7.41
N GLY A 230 18.44 -4.49 -8.27
CA GLY A 230 19.68 -5.27 -8.22
C GLY A 230 19.56 -6.69 -8.79
N VAL A 231 20.45 -7.57 -8.34
CA VAL A 231 20.55 -8.96 -8.80
C VAL A 231 19.67 -9.83 -7.90
N LYS A 232 18.61 -10.39 -8.48
CA LYS A 232 17.66 -11.29 -7.81
C LYS A 232 17.40 -12.55 -8.64
N ASP A 233 18.31 -12.84 -9.56
CA ASP A 233 18.25 -13.93 -10.51
C ASP A 233 19.57 -14.05 -11.26
N GLU A 234 19.99 -15.28 -11.48
CA GLU A 234 21.27 -15.60 -12.10
C GLU A 234 21.10 -16.77 -13.07
N GLY A 235 21.90 -16.75 -14.13
CA GLY A 235 21.92 -17.80 -15.15
C GLY A 235 22.44 -19.12 -14.59
N LEU A 236 22.45 -20.16 -15.43
CA LEU A 236 22.87 -21.51 -15.06
C LEU A 236 24.37 -21.64 -14.80
N ILE A 237 25.15 -20.70 -15.32
CA ILE A 237 26.60 -20.59 -15.16
C ILE A 237 26.92 -19.18 -14.71
N VAL A 238 27.69 -19.06 -13.63
CA VAL A 238 28.15 -17.80 -13.03
C VAL A 238 29.66 -17.82 -12.83
N GLU A 239 30.27 -16.67 -12.55
CA GLU A 239 31.67 -16.65 -12.13
C GLU A 239 31.81 -17.40 -10.78
N PRO A 240 32.91 -18.15 -10.53
CA PRO A 240 33.06 -18.91 -9.30
C PRO A 240 32.83 -18.09 -8.03
N ALA A 241 33.24 -16.82 -8.02
CA ALA A 241 33.09 -15.91 -6.90
C ALA A 241 31.62 -15.52 -6.60
N GLU A 242 30.73 -15.69 -7.57
CA GLU A 242 29.29 -15.43 -7.46
C GLU A 242 28.50 -16.69 -7.10
N GLY A 243 29.04 -17.87 -7.42
CA GLY A 243 28.39 -19.14 -7.07
C GLY A 243 28.57 -19.54 -5.61
N ALA A 244 28.02 -20.70 -5.25
CA ALA A 244 27.94 -21.15 -3.86
C ALA A 244 29.30 -21.13 -3.14
N GLU A 245 29.33 -20.46 -1.98
CA GLU A 245 30.53 -20.21 -1.15
C GLU A 245 31.69 -19.52 -1.89
N GLY A 246 31.45 -18.94 -3.07
CA GLY A 246 32.47 -18.36 -3.94
C GLY A 246 33.40 -19.40 -4.58
N ARG A 247 32.94 -20.64 -4.80
CA ARG A 247 33.81 -21.78 -5.18
C ARG A 247 33.43 -22.50 -6.47
N ILE A 248 32.22 -22.31 -7.00
CA ILE A 248 31.70 -23.13 -8.10
C ILE A 248 30.93 -22.28 -9.11
N SER A 249 31.08 -22.57 -10.40
CA SER A 249 30.38 -21.84 -11.47
C SER A 249 28.99 -22.38 -11.79
N GLY A 250 28.71 -23.63 -11.44
CA GLY A 250 27.41 -24.25 -11.69
C GLY A 250 26.35 -23.68 -10.76
N ASN A 251 25.25 -23.20 -11.33
CA ASN A 251 24.21 -22.48 -10.59
C ASN A 251 22.82 -23.09 -10.86
N VAL A 252 22.62 -24.33 -10.41
CA VAL A 252 21.34 -25.04 -10.58
C VAL A 252 20.26 -24.45 -9.67
N LEU A 253 20.62 -23.99 -8.48
CA LEU A 253 19.72 -23.30 -7.55
C LEU A 253 20.24 -21.88 -7.35
N SER A 254 19.53 -20.88 -7.90
CA SER A 254 19.92 -19.48 -7.74
C SER A 254 19.51 -18.96 -6.38
N ALA A 255 20.45 -18.39 -5.65
CA ALA A 255 20.27 -17.91 -4.30
C ALA A 255 21.29 -16.81 -3.97
N ASP A 256 21.05 -16.04 -2.92
CA ASP A 256 22.00 -15.04 -2.44
C ASP A 256 23.25 -15.68 -1.80
N LYS A 257 24.14 -14.83 -1.28
CA LYS A 257 25.39 -15.26 -0.64
C LYS A 257 25.21 -16.22 0.56
N ASP A 258 24.03 -16.20 1.19
CA ASP A 258 23.70 -17.06 2.32
C ASP A 258 22.87 -18.28 1.88
N SER A 259 22.81 -18.53 0.55
CA SER A 259 22.00 -19.57 -0.09
C SER A 259 20.50 -19.43 0.20
N LEU A 260 20.01 -18.20 0.38
CA LEU A 260 18.59 -17.89 0.50
C LEU A 260 18.01 -17.50 -0.85
N ALA A 261 16.79 -17.96 -1.14
CA ALA A 261 16.07 -17.54 -2.33
C ALA A 261 15.80 -16.02 -2.28
N TYR A 262 15.85 -15.36 -3.44
CA TYR A 262 15.64 -13.92 -3.50
C TYR A 262 14.19 -13.53 -3.28
N ALA A 263 13.97 -12.36 -2.68
CA ALA A 263 12.65 -11.77 -2.47
C ALA A 263 12.31 -10.75 -3.57
N ARG A 264 11.13 -10.88 -4.17
CA ARG A 264 10.54 -9.84 -5.04
C ARG A 264 9.24 -9.30 -4.47
N THR A 265 9.03 -7.98 -4.61
CA THR A 265 7.73 -7.35 -4.31
C THR A 265 6.74 -7.59 -5.44
N PRO A 266 5.42 -7.42 -5.20
CA PRO A 266 4.41 -7.46 -6.25
C PRO A 266 4.71 -6.52 -7.43
N GLU A 267 5.22 -5.32 -7.18
CA GLU A 267 5.57 -4.35 -8.24
C GLU A 267 6.71 -4.85 -9.11
N GLU A 268 7.74 -5.47 -8.50
CA GLU A 268 8.84 -6.07 -9.25
C GLU A 268 8.34 -7.21 -10.15
N VAL A 269 7.49 -8.09 -9.61
CA VAL A 269 6.84 -9.17 -10.37
C VAL A 269 6.06 -8.59 -11.55
N LEU A 270 5.22 -7.57 -11.33
CA LEU A 270 4.42 -6.93 -12.38
C LEU A 270 5.28 -6.30 -13.48
N ARG A 271 6.37 -5.60 -13.13
CA ARG A 271 7.31 -5.02 -14.11
C ARG A 271 7.89 -6.09 -15.03
N ILE A 272 8.18 -7.27 -14.48
CA ILE A 272 8.74 -8.41 -15.21
C ILE A 272 7.68 -9.02 -16.12
N VAL A 273 6.53 -9.43 -15.58
CA VAL A 273 5.53 -10.16 -16.38
C VAL A 273 4.80 -9.29 -17.40
N TYR A 274 4.77 -7.98 -17.21
CA TYR A 274 4.30 -7.04 -18.23
C TYR A 274 5.35 -6.74 -19.30
N GLY A 275 6.62 -7.05 -19.05
CA GLY A 275 7.74 -6.80 -19.98
C GLY A 275 8.04 -5.32 -20.25
N SER A 276 7.38 -4.39 -19.56
CA SER A 276 7.50 -2.95 -19.75
C SER A 276 8.53 -2.31 -18.81
N GLY A 277 8.89 -3.00 -17.72
CA GLY A 277 9.70 -2.42 -16.64
C GLY A 277 8.92 -1.39 -15.81
N GLN A 278 7.61 -1.27 -16.01
CA GLN A 278 6.72 -0.36 -15.28
C GLN A 278 5.50 -1.14 -14.78
N ALA A 279 5.30 -1.22 -13.47
CA ALA A 279 4.23 -2.02 -12.86
C ALA A 279 2.83 -1.51 -13.22
N ASN A 280 2.68 -0.25 -13.67
CA ASN A 280 1.43 0.37 -14.08
C ASN A 280 1.16 0.30 -15.60
N VAL A 281 2.10 -0.19 -16.41
CA VAL A 281 1.95 -0.36 -17.85
C VAL A 281 1.76 -1.84 -18.15
N THR A 282 0.51 -2.25 -18.33
CA THR A 282 0.11 -3.63 -18.64
C THR A 282 0.63 -4.06 -20.02
N GLY A 283 0.87 -5.36 -20.20
CA GLY A 283 1.44 -5.90 -21.43
C GLY A 283 1.99 -7.31 -21.24
N GLY A 284 2.83 -7.75 -22.17
CA GLY A 284 3.51 -9.05 -22.08
C GLY A 284 2.52 -10.20 -21.90
N PHE A 285 2.72 -10.98 -20.84
CA PHE A 285 1.86 -12.12 -20.50
C PHE A 285 0.45 -11.70 -20.03
N TYR A 286 0.25 -10.43 -19.67
CA TYR A 286 -1.01 -9.89 -19.14
C TYR A 286 -1.45 -8.65 -19.96
N PRO A 287 -1.97 -8.84 -21.19
CA PRO A 287 -2.37 -7.74 -22.07
C PRO A 287 -3.40 -6.77 -21.47
N ARG A 288 -4.21 -7.23 -20.50
CA ARG A 288 -5.19 -6.40 -19.76
C ARG A 288 -4.81 -6.15 -18.30
N GLY A 289 -3.59 -6.53 -17.91
CA GLY A 289 -3.09 -6.48 -16.55
C GLY A 289 -3.52 -7.68 -15.69
N GLY A 290 -2.70 -7.97 -14.67
CA GLY A 290 -3.04 -8.88 -13.60
C GLY A 290 -4.04 -8.24 -12.61
N VAL A 291 -4.78 -9.09 -11.92
CA VAL A 291 -5.71 -8.69 -10.86
C VAL A 291 -4.92 -8.27 -9.62
N LEU A 292 -5.48 -7.34 -8.84
CA LEU A 292 -4.84 -6.65 -7.70
C LEU A 292 -3.63 -5.77 -8.04
N SER A 293 -3.24 -5.66 -9.32
CA SER A 293 -2.15 -4.76 -9.72
C SER A 293 -2.35 -3.32 -9.23
N ARG A 294 -3.58 -2.80 -9.25
CA ARG A 294 -3.89 -1.45 -8.71
C ARG A 294 -3.80 -1.37 -7.19
N THR A 295 -4.19 -2.42 -6.46
CA THR A 295 -4.13 -2.43 -4.99
C THR A 295 -2.69 -2.31 -4.52
N PHE A 296 -1.75 -2.99 -5.18
CA PHE A 296 -0.32 -2.92 -4.86
C PHE A 296 0.35 -1.65 -5.41
N LEU A 297 -0.01 -1.20 -6.62
CA LEU A 297 0.47 0.08 -7.17
C LEU A 297 0.08 1.31 -6.36
N PHE A 298 -1.00 1.20 -5.59
CA PHE A 298 -1.58 2.28 -4.80
C PHE A 298 -1.84 1.82 -3.36
N SER A 299 -1.03 0.90 -2.82
CA SER A 299 -1.16 0.43 -1.44
C SER A 299 -1.12 1.59 -0.45
N ASP A 300 -0.44 2.67 -0.85
CA ASP A 300 -0.29 3.89 -0.07
C ASP A 300 -1.40 4.92 -0.27
N VAL A 301 -2.44 4.61 -1.04
CA VAL A 301 -3.47 5.58 -1.44
C VAL A 301 -4.84 5.11 -0.97
N SER A 302 -5.33 5.68 0.13
CA SER A 302 -6.72 5.47 0.55
C SER A 302 -7.61 6.59 0.03
N VAL A 303 -8.72 6.22 -0.63
CA VAL A 303 -9.72 7.16 -1.13
C VAL A 303 -10.98 7.04 -0.28
N THR A 304 -11.33 8.09 0.46
CA THR A 304 -12.57 8.15 1.25
C THR A 304 -13.49 9.22 0.73
N HIS A 305 -14.78 8.90 0.63
CA HIS A 305 -15.83 9.88 0.38
C HIS A 305 -16.34 10.42 1.73
N GLU A 306 -16.37 11.72 1.90
CA GLU A 306 -17.08 12.31 3.05
C GLU A 306 -18.61 12.27 2.80
N PRO A 307 -19.43 11.88 3.78
CA PRO A 307 -20.89 11.88 3.64
C PRO A 307 -21.43 13.27 3.32
N MET A 308 -22.41 13.31 2.40
CA MET A 308 -23.03 14.53 1.87
C MET A 308 -23.85 15.29 2.96
N ASN A 309 -23.15 16.15 3.70
CA ASN A 309 -23.65 17.21 4.60
C ASN A 309 -24.70 18.17 3.98
N CYS A 310 -24.32 18.91 2.92
CA CYS A 310 -25.06 20.09 2.46
C CYS A 310 -24.79 20.49 0.99
N SER A 311 -24.22 19.59 0.17
CA SER A 311 -23.79 19.86 -1.21
C SER A 311 -24.15 18.65 -2.08
N ASP A 312 -24.42 18.88 -3.37
CA ASP A 312 -24.63 17.87 -4.41
C ASP A 312 -23.31 17.26 -4.94
N HIS A 313 -22.18 17.65 -4.35
CA HIS A 313 -20.86 17.09 -4.64
C HIS A 313 -20.26 16.41 -3.38
N ALA A 314 -19.88 15.14 -3.50
CA ALA A 314 -19.13 14.41 -2.49
C ALA A 314 -17.62 14.62 -2.71
N ALA A 315 -16.91 15.08 -1.68
CA ALA A 315 -15.46 15.27 -1.76
C ALA A 315 -14.73 13.92 -1.71
N LEU A 316 -13.82 13.71 -2.66
CA LEU A 316 -12.87 12.61 -2.68
C LEU A 316 -11.64 13.01 -1.86
N ILE A 317 -11.38 12.31 -0.76
CA ILE A 317 -10.17 12.48 0.04
C ILE A 317 -9.20 11.38 -0.34
N ILE A 318 -8.08 11.77 -0.96
CA ILE A 318 -6.97 10.89 -1.30
C ILE A 318 -5.91 11.05 -0.21
N ARG A 319 -5.65 10.00 0.57
CA ARG A 319 -4.65 9.99 1.64
C ARG A 319 -3.48 9.10 1.23
N LEU A 320 -2.30 9.72 1.11
CA LEU A 320 -1.03 9.08 0.81
C LEU A 320 -0.33 8.67 2.13
N THR A 321 0.04 7.41 2.34
CA THR A 321 0.67 6.94 3.60
C THR A 321 2.17 7.15 3.72
N ASP A 322 2.86 7.55 2.64
CA ASP A 322 4.26 7.97 2.73
C ASP A 322 4.38 9.43 3.17
N THR A 323 4.13 9.68 4.46
CA THR A 323 4.82 10.79 5.12
C THR A 323 6.07 10.23 5.76
N PRO A 324 7.29 10.62 5.34
CA PRO A 324 8.49 10.27 6.08
C PRO A 324 8.29 10.68 7.54
N GLU A 325 8.64 9.79 8.46
CA GLU A 325 8.51 9.99 9.90
C GLU A 325 8.95 11.43 10.24
N PHE A 326 7.99 12.24 10.68
CA PHE A 326 8.30 13.57 11.18
C PHE A 326 9.26 13.37 12.35
N ARG A 327 10.54 13.70 12.11
CA ARG A 327 11.57 13.78 13.14
C ARG A 327 10.97 14.45 14.36
N SER A 328 11.13 13.80 15.52
CA SER A 328 10.63 14.27 16.80
C SER A 328 10.86 15.78 16.91
N HIS A 329 9.77 16.53 17.00
CA HIS A 329 9.86 17.98 17.11
C HIS A 329 10.68 18.30 18.35
N ALA A 330 11.86 18.89 18.15
CA ALA A 330 12.51 19.67 19.19
C ALA A 330 11.45 20.57 19.85
N ALA A 331 11.43 20.60 21.18
CA ALA A 331 10.37 21.25 21.96
C ALA A 331 10.09 22.65 21.40
N ARG A 332 8.92 22.81 20.75
CA ARG A 332 8.57 24.08 20.10
C ARG A 332 8.52 25.17 21.18
N PRO A 333 9.15 26.34 20.95
CA PRO A 333 9.09 27.42 21.93
C PRO A 333 7.64 27.84 22.13
N TRP A 334 7.27 28.02 23.40
CA TRP A 334 5.92 28.44 23.77
C TRP A 334 5.65 29.85 23.24
N ARG A 335 4.47 30.08 22.67
CA ARG A 335 4.04 31.38 22.13
C ARG A 335 2.64 31.70 22.62
N PHE A 336 2.43 32.96 22.98
CA PHE A 336 1.12 33.47 23.35
C PHE A 336 0.15 33.40 22.17
N LYS A 337 -1.09 32.95 22.40
CA LYS A 337 -2.15 32.95 21.39
C LYS A 337 -3.15 34.07 21.68
N ALA A 338 -3.40 34.93 20.70
CA ALA A 338 -4.34 36.06 20.81
C ALA A 338 -5.75 35.60 21.20
N ALA A 339 -6.15 34.39 20.78
CA ALA A 339 -7.43 33.78 21.12
C ALA A 339 -7.63 33.59 22.64
N TRP A 340 -6.57 33.62 23.46
CA TRP A 340 -6.70 33.56 24.92
C TRP A 340 -7.32 34.83 25.51
N LEU A 341 -7.21 35.98 24.84
CA LEU A 341 -7.82 37.24 25.28
C LEU A 341 -9.35 37.20 25.29
N GLN A 342 -9.96 36.20 24.62
CA GLN A 342 -11.40 35.95 24.65
C GLN A 342 -11.88 35.36 25.99
N SER A 343 -10.98 34.98 26.89
CA SER A 343 -11.32 34.57 28.26
C SER A 343 -11.04 35.70 29.24
N ASP A 344 -12.05 36.01 30.06
CA ASP A 344 -11.97 36.99 31.15
C ASP A 344 -10.88 36.64 32.19
N GLN A 345 -10.41 35.39 32.21
CA GLN A 345 -9.33 34.94 33.09
C GLN A 345 -7.93 35.25 32.56
N CYS A 346 -7.77 35.50 31.26
CA CYS A 346 -6.45 35.67 30.63
C CYS A 346 -5.66 36.83 31.25
N VAL A 347 -6.29 37.99 31.36
CA VAL A 347 -5.66 39.22 31.90
C VAL A 347 -5.25 39.01 33.36
N ARG A 348 -6.09 38.34 34.15
CA ARG A 348 -5.82 38.02 35.56
C ARG A 348 -4.66 37.05 35.71
N VAL A 349 -4.61 35.99 34.90
CA VAL A 349 -3.55 34.98 34.96
C VAL A 349 -2.20 35.57 34.55
N VAL A 350 -2.15 36.36 33.48
CA VAL A 350 -0.93 37.05 33.04
C VAL A 350 -0.49 38.08 34.08
N GLY A 351 -1.41 38.91 34.59
CA GLY A 351 -1.13 39.93 35.60
C GLY A 351 -0.61 39.35 36.91
N ASN A 352 -1.25 38.31 37.44
CA ASN A 352 -0.79 37.65 38.66
C ASN A 352 0.58 36.97 38.47
N SER A 353 0.83 36.42 37.29
CA SER A 353 2.12 35.82 36.95
C SER A 353 3.23 36.88 36.89
N TRP A 354 2.92 38.06 36.35
CA TRP A 354 3.83 39.20 36.33
C TRP A 354 4.15 39.71 37.75
N VAL A 355 3.12 39.94 38.57
CA VAL A 355 3.29 40.45 39.95
C VAL A 355 4.05 39.48 40.86
N THR A 356 3.81 38.16 40.73
CA THR A 356 4.56 37.17 41.53
C THR A 356 6.05 37.18 41.21
N THR A 357 6.43 37.62 40.01
CA THR A 357 7.82 37.55 39.52
C THR A 357 8.61 38.84 39.85
N LEU A 358 7.92 39.94 40.15
CA LEU A 358 8.51 41.25 40.51
C LEU A 358 9.20 41.25 41.90
N GLY A 359 9.03 40.22 42.73
CA GLY A 359 9.72 40.10 44.02
C GLY A 359 11.23 39.79 43.93
N ASN A 360 11.71 39.31 42.77
CA ASN A 360 13.07 38.78 42.58
C ASN A 360 13.95 39.64 41.64
N ILE A 361 13.66 40.94 41.51
CA ILE A 361 14.24 41.80 40.46
C ILE A 361 15.75 42.02 40.59
N GLN A 362 16.32 41.96 41.80
CA GLN A 362 17.72 42.37 41.96
C GLN A 362 18.76 41.29 41.58
N GLU A 363 18.39 40.02 41.38
CA GLU A 363 19.40 38.95 41.15
C GLU A 363 19.26 38.13 39.84
N THR A 364 18.11 38.10 39.14
CA THR A 364 17.87 37.09 38.07
C THR A 364 17.77 37.62 36.63
N GLY A 365 17.82 38.94 36.41
CA GLY A 365 17.78 39.51 35.06
C GLY A 365 16.45 39.32 34.31
N LEU A 366 16.22 40.12 33.26
CA LEU A 366 14.93 40.22 32.56
C LEU A 366 14.51 38.92 31.84
N ALA A 367 15.46 38.13 31.34
CA ALA A 367 15.17 36.92 30.57
C ALA A 367 14.57 35.80 31.43
N GLU A 368 15.06 35.61 32.64
CA GLU A 368 14.59 34.59 33.57
C GLU A 368 13.22 34.95 34.15
N GLN A 369 12.96 36.25 34.34
CA GLN A 369 11.64 36.75 34.71
C GLN A 369 10.59 36.52 33.63
N ILE A 370 10.94 36.75 32.37
CA ILE A 370 10.05 36.46 31.24
C ILE A 370 9.76 34.95 31.19
N ALA A 371 10.76 34.09 31.40
CA ALA A 371 10.56 32.64 31.45
C ALA A 371 9.63 32.20 32.61
N CYS A 372 9.82 32.74 33.82
CA CYS A 372 8.96 32.48 34.98
C CYS A 372 7.52 33.00 34.75
N CYS A 373 7.37 34.19 34.16
CA CYS A 373 6.08 34.76 33.78
C CYS A 373 5.36 33.93 32.70
N GLN A 374 6.08 33.18 31.86
CA GLN A 374 5.50 32.31 30.84
C GLN A 374 5.02 30.97 31.39
N ALA A 375 5.56 30.49 32.51
CA ALA A 375 5.26 29.16 33.05
C ALA A 375 3.78 29.01 33.48
N LYS A 376 3.24 29.99 34.21
CA LYS A 376 1.85 29.97 34.71
C LYS A 376 0.81 30.12 33.58
N PRO A 377 0.93 31.07 32.63
CA PRO A 377 0.08 31.13 31.45
C PRO A 377 0.19 29.90 30.55
N LYS A 378 1.37 29.28 30.46
CA LYS A 378 1.56 28.03 29.71
C LYS A 378 0.77 26.87 30.29
N LEU A 379 0.80 26.69 31.60
CA LEU A 379 0.02 25.64 32.27
C LEU A 379 -1.49 25.92 32.18
N TRP A 380 -1.90 27.16 32.46
CA TRP A 380 -3.31 27.57 32.37
C TRP A 380 -3.86 27.41 30.95
N SER A 381 -3.12 27.83 29.93
CA SER A 381 -3.58 27.73 28.53
C SER A 381 -3.76 26.29 28.06
N ALA A 382 -2.93 25.36 28.54
CA ALA A 382 -3.09 23.93 28.27
C ALA A 382 -4.38 23.37 28.87
N THR A 383 -4.75 23.81 30.08
CA THR A 383 -5.97 23.36 30.77
C THR A 383 -7.24 24.07 30.25
N ALA A 384 -7.17 25.37 29.99
CA ALA A 384 -8.33 26.20 29.63
C ALA A 384 -8.68 26.14 28.14
N PHE A 385 -7.68 25.91 27.27
CA PHE A 385 -7.84 25.94 25.81
C PHE A 385 -7.18 24.75 25.10
N GLY A 386 -6.75 23.72 25.85
CA GLY A 386 -6.40 22.44 25.26
C GLY A 386 -7.65 21.89 24.57
N VAL A 387 -7.74 22.04 23.25
CA VAL A 387 -8.85 21.49 22.47
C VAL A 387 -8.72 19.98 22.52
N ASP A 388 -9.50 19.35 23.37
CA ASP A 388 -9.68 17.92 23.35
C ASP A 388 -10.45 17.55 22.09
N LYS A 389 -9.70 17.12 21.06
CA LYS A 389 -10.26 16.67 19.79
C LYS A 389 -11.24 15.51 19.98
N THR A 390 -11.13 14.76 21.07
CA THR A 390 -12.09 13.69 21.41
C THR A 390 -13.41 14.27 21.90
N TRP A 391 -13.39 15.35 22.68
CA TRP A 391 -14.57 16.08 23.13
C TRP A 391 -15.33 16.74 21.97
N VAL A 392 -14.61 17.34 21.01
CA VAL A 392 -15.22 17.90 19.79
C VAL A 392 -15.93 16.81 18.98
N ARG A 393 -15.25 15.67 18.73
CA ARG A 393 -15.84 14.52 18.02
C ARG A 393 -17.06 13.96 18.76
N MET A 394 -17.04 13.94 20.08
CA MET A 394 -18.18 13.52 20.90
C MET A 394 -19.37 14.49 20.75
N LEU A 395 -19.14 15.80 20.75
CA LEU A 395 -20.20 16.80 20.54
C LEU A 395 -20.80 16.70 19.13
N GLU A 396 -19.96 16.52 18.10
CA GLU A 396 -20.42 16.29 16.73
C GLU A 396 -21.22 14.97 16.60
N GLY A 397 -20.78 13.91 17.28
CA GLY A 397 -21.49 12.63 17.33
C GLY A 397 -22.82 12.73 18.10
N LYS A 398 -22.89 13.51 19.18
CA LYS A 398 -24.14 13.79 19.91
C LYS A 398 -25.09 14.62 19.03
N LEU A 399 -24.58 15.64 18.33
CA LEU A 399 -25.38 16.45 17.41
C LEU A 399 -25.98 15.60 16.27
N ARG A 400 -25.20 14.71 15.66
CA ARG A 400 -25.69 13.79 14.61
C ARG A 400 -26.83 12.89 15.12
N ARG A 401 -26.70 12.33 16.32
CA ARG A 401 -27.73 11.47 16.92
C ARG A 401 -29.02 12.24 17.23
N LEU A 402 -28.90 13.48 17.74
CA LEU A 402 -30.06 14.32 18.04
C LEU A 402 -30.79 14.79 16.78
N LEU A 403 -30.05 15.06 15.69
CA LEU A 403 -30.65 15.41 14.39
C LEU A 403 -31.40 14.24 13.72
N GLN A 404 -31.12 13.00 14.12
CA GLN A 404 -31.80 11.79 13.64
C GLN A 404 -32.92 11.32 14.59
N SER A 405 -33.11 12.00 15.73
CA SER A 405 -34.11 11.66 16.74
C SER A 405 -35.44 12.39 16.48
N PRO A 406 -36.56 11.93 17.06
CA PRO A 406 -37.85 12.61 16.95
C PRO A 406 -37.77 14.06 17.43
N ILE A 407 -38.50 14.96 16.76
CA ILE A 407 -38.49 16.40 17.07
C ILE A 407 -39.25 16.63 18.38
N THR A 408 -38.49 16.77 19.47
CA THR A 408 -39.00 17.18 20.79
C THR A 408 -38.41 18.55 21.18
N LEU A 409 -39.11 19.28 22.04
CA LEU A 409 -38.64 20.59 22.54
C LEU A 409 -37.28 20.48 23.25
N GLU A 410 -37.07 19.38 23.97
CA GLU A 410 -35.82 19.06 24.67
C GLU A 410 -34.67 18.82 23.68
N ASN A 411 -34.90 18.04 22.62
CA ASN A 411 -33.91 17.81 21.57
C ASN A 411 -33.55 19.12 20.84
N GLN A 412 -34.51 20.00 20.60
CA GLN A 412 -34.26 21.30 19.96
C GLN A 412 -33.38 22.23 20.83
N LEU A 413 -33.60 22.26 22.15
CA LEU A 413 -32.78 23.01 23.09
C LEU A 413 -31.35 22.46 23.17
N ASP A 414 -31.21 21.14 23.20
CA ASP A 414 -29.92 20.46 23.24
C ASP A 414 -29.12 20.68 21.95
N ILE A 415 -29.78 20.61 20.78
CA ILE A 415 -29.18 20.92 19.48
C ILE A 415 -28.63 22.35 19.46
N LYS A 416 -29.45 23.33 19.87
CA LYS A 416 -29.03 24.74 19.90
C LYS A 416 -27.85 24.96 20.84
N THR A 417 -27.87 24.32 22.00
CA THR A 417 -26.79 24.40 22.98
C THR A 417 -25.48 23.81 22.46
N ILE A 418 -25.54 22.67 21.78
CA ILE A 418 -24.36 22.02 21.20
C ILE A 418 -23.80 22.85 20.03
N GLN A 419 -24.68 23.40 19.19
CA GLN A 419 -24.28 24.28 18.08
C GLN A 419 -23.54 25.53 18.58
N THR A 420 -24.06 26.23 19.59
CA THR A 420 -23.37 27.40 20.17
C THR A 420 -22.01 27.05 20.76
N LYS A 421 -21.88 25.87 21.39
CA LYS A 421 -20.58 25.39 21.90
C LYS A 421 -19.58 25.15 20.77
N LEU A 422 -20.03 24.51 19.69
CA LEU A 422 -19.23 24.22 18.51
C LEU A 422 -18.79 25.51 17.80
N GLU A 423 -19.69 26.49 17.63
CA GLU A 423 -19.37 27.80 17.06
C GLU A 423 -18.30 28.56 17.86
N ARG A 424 -18.37 28.49 19.20
CA ARG A 424 -17.37 29.13 20.06
C ARG A 424 -15.97 28.53 19.89
N ILE A 425 -15.89 27.22 19.66
CA ILE A 425 -14.61 26.52 19.40
C ILE A 425 -14.07 26.93 18.03
N ALA A 426 -14.92 26.99 17.00
CA ALA A 426 -14.53 27.41 15.66
C ALA A 426 -13.98 28.85 15.63
N ALA A 427 -14.62 29.78 16.34
CA ALA A 427 -14.17 31.18 16.45
C ALA A 427 -12.79 31.31 17.14
N HIS A 428 -12.53 30.46 18.12
CA HIS A 428 -11.23 30.37 18.79
C HIS A 428 -10.14 29.90 17.81
N ASP A 429 -10.39 28.81 17.08
CA ASP A 429 -9.46 28.27 16.10
C ASP A 429 -9.15 29.27 14.97
N GLU A 430 -10.16 29.99 14.46
CA GLU A 430 -9.98 31.02 13.45
C GLU A 430 -8.97 32.10 13.89
N THR A 431 -9.10 32.56 15.14
CA THR A 431 -8.22 33.60 15.70
C THR A 431 -6.77 33.11 15.81
N VAL A 432 -6.58 31.84 16.17
CA VAL A 432 -5.25 31.20 16.19
C VAL A 432 -4.66 31.11 14.78
N TRP A 433 -5.45 30.71 13.78
CA TRP A 433 -4.97 30.60 12.40
C TRP A 433 -4.66 31.95 11.76
N ARG A 434 -5.44 32.99 12.07
CA ARG A 434 -5.14 34.36 11.65
C ARG A 434 -3.79 34.83 12.20
N GLN A 435 -3.55 34.63 13.48
CA GLN A 435 -2.26 34.95 14.12
C GLN A 435 -1.09 34.23 13.45
N HIS A 436 -1.25 32.95 13.10
CA HIS A 436 -0.22 32.18 12.41
C HIS A 436 0.01 32.64 10.96
N SER A 437 -1.02 33.08 10.26
CA SER A 437 -0.93 33.55 8.86
C SER A 437 -0.27 34.94 8.71
N LYS A 438 -0.07 35.68 9.81
CA LYS A 438 0.47 37.06 9.85
C LYS A 438 -0.29 38.07 8.97
N VAL A 439 -1.56 37.80 8.64
CA VAL A 439 -2.40 38.71 7.86
C VAL A 439 -3.13 39.67 8.79
N LEU A 440 -2.61 40.89 8.92
CA LEU A 440 -3.12 41.90 9.87
C LEU A 440 -4.21 42.83 9.30
N TRP A 441 -4.53 42.73 8.00
CA TRP A 441 -5.40 43.69 7.31
C TRP A 441 -6.84 43.21 7.07
N LEU A 442 -7.18 41.95 7.38
CA LEU A 442 -8.57 41.46 7.37
C LEU A 442 -9.24 41.73 8.73
N ARG A 443 -10.47 42.27 8.72
CA ARG A 443 -11.28 42.51 9.91
C ARG A 443 -11.84 41.19 10.48
N GLU A 444 -12.17 41.18 11.77
CA GLU A 444 -12.56 39.99 12.56
C GLU A 444 -13.81 39.23 12.07
N GLU A 445 -14.57 39.78 11.13
CA GLU A 445 -15.86 39.25 10.67
C GLU A 445 -15.79 38.51 9.32
N ASP A 446 -14.65 38.50 8.64
CA ASP A 446 -14.45 37.77 7.38
C ASP A 446 -14.13 36.28 7.64
N ARG A 447 -15.15 35.43 7.56
CA ARG A 447 -15.09 33.97 7.81
C ARG A 447 -14.35 33.18 6.72
N ASN A 448 -13.05 33.43 6.52
CA ASN A 448 -12.24 32.78 5.49
C ASN A 448 -11.01 32.03 6.06
N THR A 449 -11.27 31.01 6.87
CA THR A 449 -10.24 30.13 7.47
C THR A 449 -9.33 29.48 6.41
N GLY A 450 -9.88 29.12 5.24
CA GLY A 450 -9.14 28.48 4.15
C GLY A 450 -8.09 29.37 3.48
N TYR A 451 -8.29 30.70 3.47
CA TYR A 451 -7.27 31.65 3.02
C TYR A 451 -6.13 31.79 4.04
N PHE A 452 -6.47 31.91 5.33
CA PHE A 452 -5.46 31.99 6.40
C PHE A 452 -4.61 30.72 6.50
N HIS A 453 -5.24 29.54 6.35
CA HIS A 453 -4.54 28.26 6.28
C HIS A 453 -3.56 28.19 5.10
N ARG A 454 -4.00 28.48 3.88
CA ARG A 454 -3.13 28.47 2.68
C ARG A 454 -1.94 29.41 2.83
N LYS A 455 -2.17 30.61 3.37
CA LYS A 455 -1.12 31.61 3.52
C LYS A 455 -0.12 31.25 4.64
N ALA A 456 -0.59 30.68 5.74
CA ALA A 456 0.28 30.17 6.80
C ALA A 456 1.16 29.00 6.29
N SER A 457 0.61 28.09 5.48
CA SER A 457 1.33 26.97 4.88
C SER A 457 2.34 27.40 3.82
N GLN A 458 2.00 28.36 2.94
CA GLN A 458 2.94 28.93 1.95
C GLN A 458 4.14 29.62 2.61
N GLY A 459 3.94 30.24 3.79
CA GLY A 459 5.04 30.79 4.59
C GLY A 459 5.99 29.72 5.12
N PHE A 460 5.51 28.49 5.31
CA PHE A 460 6.30 27.34 5.76
C PHE A 460 7.12 26.73 4.61
N GLU A 461 6.52 26.62 3.41
CA GLU A 461 7.16 26.14 2.18
C GLU A 461 8.34 27.02 1.71
N ARG A 462 8.25 28.35 1.86
CA ARG A 462 9.34 29.27 1.44
C ARG A 462 10.66 29.08 2.20
N THR A 463 10.65 28.39 3.34
CA THR A 463 11.85 28.10 4.14
C THR A 463 12.59 26.83 3.68
N LEU A 464 12.03 26.10 2.70
CA LEU A 464 12.62 24.91 2.08
C LEU A 464 12.85 25.19 0.59
N LEU A 465 14.11 25.39 0.18
CA LEU A 465 14.52 25.41 -1.23
C LEU A 465 14.72 23.96 -1.76
N PRO A 466 14.74 23.71 -3.08
CA PRO A 466 13.57 23.48 -3.92
C PRO A 466 13.60 22.05 -4.51
N GLY A 467 12.52 21.28 -4.38
CA GLY A 467 12.48 19.91 -4.94
C GLY A 467 11.11 19.24 -5.06
N PHE A 468 10.01 19.97 -4.85
CA PHE A 468 8.67 19.38 -4.92
C PHE A 468 7.75 20.23 -5.80
N ALA A 469 7.49 19.73 -7.00
CA ALA A 469 6.44 20.23 -7.87
C ALA A 469 5.16 19.46 -7.57
N ILE A 470 4.14 20.15 -7.04
CA ILE A 470 2.76 19.67 -6.99
C ILE A 470 1.99 20.55 -7.97
N TRP A 471 1.52 19.98 -9.09
CA TRP A 471 0.70 20.71 -10.06
C TRP A 471 -0.77 20.31 -10.00
N GLU A 472 -1.60 21.35 -9.88
CA GLU A 472 -2.84 21.61 -10.63
C GLU A 472 -3.84 20.48 -10.89
N ILE A 473 -4.97 20.53 -10.18
CA ILE A 473 -6.29 20.23 -10.76
C ILE A 473 -7.25 21.32 -10.31
N PHE A 474 -7.36 22.38 -11.12
CA PHE A 474 -8.54 23.24 -11.37
C PHE A 474 -8.10 24.41 -12.29
N ARG A 475 -7.68 24.11 -13.53
CA ARG A 475 -7.81 25.09 -14.62
C ARG A 475 -9.15 24.86 -15.29
N GLY A 476 -10.20 25.43 -14.70
CA GLY A 476 -11.42 25.79 -15.42
C GLY A 476 -11.21 27.20 -15.98
N GLN A 477 -11.48 27.39 -17.27
CA GLN A 477 -11.32 28.63 -18.01
C GLN A 477 -11.98 29.82 -17.31
N ASN A 478 -11.16 30.74 -16.79
CA ASN A 478 -11.36 32.18 -16.90
C ASN A 478 -10.05 32.87 -16.55
N SER A 479 -9.30 33.18 -17.60
CA SER A 479 -8.25 34.20 -17.57
C SER A 479 -8.82 35.53 -17.07
N SER A 480 -8.10 36.14 -16.13
CA SER A 480 -8.36 37.44 -15.46
C SER A 480 -9.34 37.40 -14.28
N LEU A 481 -8.80 37.34 -13.06
CA LEU A 481 -9.43 37.90 -11.86
C LEU A 481 -8.37 38.75 -11.16
N SER A 482 -8.54 40.05 -11.29
CA SER A 482 -7.68 41.12 -10.76
C SER A 482 -7.57 41.11 -9.24
N ASP A 483 -6.53 41.77 -8.71
CA ASP A 483 -6.26 42.12 -7.30
C ASP A 483 -7.34 42.99 -6.60
N ARG A 484 -8.63 42.83 -6.91
CA ARG A 484 -9.74 43.57 -6.29
C ARG A 484 -10.70 42.63 -5.56
N PRO A 485 -10.97 42.83 -4.25
CA PRO A 485 -11.76 41.92 -3.42
C PRO A 485 -13.25 41.78 -3.80
N SER A 486 -13.77 42.62 -4.69
CA SER A 486 -15.21 42.75 -4.94
C SER A 486 -15.77 41.82 -6.02
N GLN A 487 -14.95 40.99 -6.68
CA GLN A 487 -15.39 40.14 -7.80
C GLN A 487 -15.09 38.63 -7.63
N ILE A 488 -14.65 38.18 -6.46
CA ILE A 488 -14.54 36.74 -6.19
C ILE A 488 -15.96 36.22 -5.85
N PRO A 489 -16.52 35.24 -6.59
CA PRO A 489 -17.81 34.66 -6.23
C PRO A 489 -17.72 34.12 -4.79
N ARG A 490 -18.76 34.37 -3.98
CA ARG A 490 -18.89 33.88 -2.60
C ARG A 490 -18.96 32.34 -2.60
N VAL A 491 -17.82 31.66 -2.72
CA VAL A 491 -17.71 30.21 -2.57
C VAL A 491 -17.48 29.90 -1.10
N ARG A 492 -18.55 29.50 -0.43
CA ARG A 492 -18.54 29.06 0.98
C ARG A 492 -18.02 27.63 1.01
N CYS A 493 -16.70 27.47 1.18
CA CYS A 493 -16.09 26.15 1.32
C CYS A 493 -16.25 25.69 2.78
N ILE A 494 -17.09 24.68 2.99
CA ILE A 494 -17.38 24.09 4.31
C ILE A 494 -16.45 22.89 4.49
N PHE A 495 -15.45 23.04 5.36
CA PHE A 495 -14.81 21.92 6.04
C PHE A 495 -14.62 22.29 7.51
N GLY A 496 -15.36 21.60 8.38
CA GLY A 496 -15.33 21.72 9.84
C GLY A 496 -16.06 22.94 10.39
N TYR A 497 -17.21 22.71 11.02
CA TYR A 497 -18.16 23.67 11.63
C TYR A 497 -19.17 24.33 10.67
N VAL A 498 -20.25 23.58 10.37
CA VAL A 498 -21.49 24.16 9.85
C VAL A 498 -22.26 24.79 11.01
N GLY A 499 -22.19 26.11 11.12
CA GLY A 499 -23.34 26.92 11.51
C GLY A 499 -24.13 27.23 10.23
N ALA A 500 -25.33 26.67 10.10
CA ALA A 500 -26.25 27.01 9.01
C ALA A 500 -27.42 27.84 9.54
N CYS A 501 -27.65 28.93 8.81
CA CYS A 501 -28.63 29.99 8.96
C CYS A 501 -30.08 29.48 9.14
N PHE A 502 -30.82 30.13 10.04
CA PHE A 502 -32.27 30.32 9.90
C PHE A 502 -32.50 31.73 9.38
N GLU A 503 -33.08 31.86 8.18
CA GLU A 503 -34.02 32.94 7.88
C GLU A 503 -34.83 32.54 6.63
N TYR A 504 -36.10 32.21 6.84
CA TYR A 504 -37.12 32.15 5.81
C TYR A 504 -37.90 33.46 5.85
N SER A 505 -37.83 34.20 4.75
CA SER A 505 -38.82 35.16 4.23
C SER A 505 -40.06 35.44 5.08
N LYS A 506 -40.24 36.71 5.49
CA LYS A 506 -41.53 37.39 5.39
C LYS A 506 -41.41 38.55 4.39
N THR A 507 -42.07 38.42 3.25
CA THR A 507 -42.46 39.52 2.39
C THR A 507 -43.63 40.26 3.05
N LEU A 508 -43.53 41.60 3.06
CA LEU A 508 -44.40 42.62 3.72
C LEU A 508 -44.29 42.71 5.25
#